data_AF-A0A517W9Y3-F1
#
_entry.id   AF-A0A517W9Y3-F1
#
_cell.length_a   1.000
_cell.length_b   1.000
_cell.length_c   1.000
_cell.angle_alpha   90.00
_cell.angle_beta   90.00
_cell.angle_gamma   90.00
#
_symmetry.space_group_name_H-M   'P 1'
#
loop_
_entity.id
_entity.type
_entity.pdbx_description
1 polymer ?
#
loop_
_entity_poly.entity_id
_entity_poly.type
_entity_poly.pdbx_seq_one_letter_code
_entity_poly.pdbx_strand_id
1 'polypeptide(L)'
;MTDTSAYDFENWQPPDDWSSRDVLREAQADRRAGRYAAALAKHVWFHQNESLPEIRRSSVLRKWIELGAEYPPALQKLKDFRDLAKAKLLSGEGDVDVFAEFTNINRKLDEVQESVSLFLMLDEQAPELAFKCYPYAESHLIRAGEYQLCGKYIDPEHTLEVHLTARRIMQQRSSHTNLPQKFNQKSRFDFPDHDVLCLGTSQHFAALIALLIHNDRSPEARAFAGRVRYEFNDQVLNELVAEALEGQFPPRY
;
A
#
# COMPACT_ATOMS: atom_id res chain seq x y z
N MET A 1 -14.19 -26.50 -32.74
CA MET A 1 -12.82 -26.56 -32.22
C MET A 1 -12.81 -25.76 -30.94
N THR A 2 -12.92 -26.46 -29.82
CA THR A 2 -12.81 -25.86 -28.48
C THR A 2 -11.39 -25.36 -28.29
N ASP A 3 -11.26 -24.10 -27.87
CA ASP A 3 -10.00 -23.41 -27.66
C ASP A 3 -9.28 -24.01 -26.44
N THR A 4 -8.56 -25.12 -26.67
CA THR A 4 -7.78 -25.83 -25.65
C THR A 4 -6.64 -24.97 -25.09
N SER A 5 -6.35 -23.81 -25.71
CA SER A 5 -5.28 -22.93 -25.25
C SER A 5 -5.65 -22.18 -23.97
N ALA A 6 -6.93 -21.90 -23.70
CA ALA A 6 -7.33 -21.06 -22.57
C ALA A 6 -7.17 -21.74 -21.19
N TYR A 7 -7.18 -23.07 -21.14
CA TYR A 7 -7.22 -23.85 -19.90
C TYR A 7 -5.85 -24.28 -19.35
N ASP A 8 -4.76 -24.14 -20.13
CA ASP A 8 -3.45 -24.72 -19.77
C ASP A 8 -2.59 -23.81 -18.87
N PHE A 9 -3.09 -22.62 -18.52
CA PHE A 9 -2.34 -21.65 -17.70
C PHE A 9 -2.60 -21.75 -16.20
N GLU A 10 -3.73 -22.29 -15.77
CA GLU A 10 -4.10 -22.34 -14.35
C GLU A 10 -3.31 -23.38 -13.55
N ASN A 11 -2.80 -24.41 -14.23
CA ASN A 11 -2.07 -25.51 -13.60
C ASN A 11 -0.57 -25.52 -13.91
N TRP A 12 -0.04 -24.43 -14.50
CA TRP A 12 1.39 -24.34 -14.78
C TRP A 12 2.20 -24.36 -13.48
N GLN A 13 3.24 -25.18 -13.44
CA GLN A 13 4.21 -25.24 -12.36
C GLN A 13 5.61 -24.92 -12.89
N PRO A 14 6.42 -24.18 -12.13
CA PRO A 14 7.82 -24.01 -12.48
C PRO A 14 8.59 -25.32 -12.33
N PRO A 15 9.71 -25.47 -13.05
CA PRO A 15 10.70 -26.48 -12.72
C PRO A 15 11.14 -26.40 -11.25
N ASP A 16 11.43 -27.55 -10.64
CA ASP A 16 11.73 -27.67 -9.20
C ASP A 16 12.93 -26.83 -8.73
N ASP A 17 13.86 -26.51 -9.63
CA ASP A 17 15.07 -25.74 -9.34
C ASP A 17 14.87 -24.22 -9.48
N TRP A 18 13.70 -23.76 -9.90
CA TRP A 18 13.44 -22.33 -10.11
C TRP A 18 13.11 -21.60 -8.83
N SER A 19 13.77 -20.47 -8.61
CA SER A 19 13.28 -19.50 -7.63
C SER A 19 12.09 -18.73 -8.20
N SER A 20 11.29 -18.13 -7.33
CA SER A 20 10.21 -17.22 -7.70
C SER A 20 10.70 -16.02 -8.53
N ARG A 21 11.96 -15.62 -8.37
CA ARG A 21 12.58 -14.60 -9.24
C ARG A 21 12.80 -15.11 -10.66
N ASP A 22 13.16 -16.38 -10.82
CA ASP A 22 13.32 -17.02 -12.13
C ASP A 22 11.96 -17.11 -12.84
N VAL A 23 10.89 -17.43 -12.11
CA VAL A 23 9.51 -17.41 -12.64
C VAL A 23 9.14 -16.04 -13.21
N LEU A 24 9.38 -14.96 -12.46
CA LEU A 24 9.10 -13.60 -12.95
C LEU A 24 10.01 -13.18 -14.11
N ARG A 25 11.27 -13.62 -14.12
CA ARG A 25 12.18 -13.34 -15.22
C ARG A 25 11.67 -14.01 -16.50
N GLU A 26 11.26 -15.27 -16.40
CA GLU A 26 10.74 -16.00 -17.54
C GLU A 26 9.39 -15.46 -18.01
N ALA A 27 8.50 -15.05 -17.10
CA ALA A 27 7.25 -14.39 -17.46
C ALA A 27 7.49 -13.17 -18.38
N GLN A 28 8.55 -12.41 -18.10
CA GLN A 28 8.94 -11.27 -18.93
C GLN A 28 9.60 -11.69 -20.25
N ALA A 29 10.37 -12.77 -20.27
CA ALA A 29 10.92 -13.32 -21.50
C ALA A 29 9.81 -13.82 -22.44
N ASP A 30 8.81 -14.53 -21.89
CA ASP A 30 7.64 -14.99 -22.63
C ASP A 30 6.82 -13.84 -23.20
N ARG A 31 6.56 -12.79 -22.40
CA ARG A 31 5.88 -11.59 -22.89
C ARG A 31 6.62 -10.97 -24.08
N ARG A 32 7.94 -10.77 -23.97
CA ARG A 32 8.76 -10.19 -25.04
C ARG A 32 8.79 -11.05 -26.31
N ALA A 33 8.61 -12.36 -26.17
CA ALA A 33 8.54 -13.29 -27.28
C ALA A 33 7.11 -13.48 -27.83
N GLY A 34 6.12 -12.70 -27.37
CA GLY A 34 4.72 -12.84 -27.78
C GLY A 34 4.00 -14.07 -27.23
N ARG A 35 4.62 -14.82 -26.31
CA ARG A 35 4.03 -16.00 -25.65
C ARG A 35 3.21 -15.58 -24.44
N TYR A 36 2.24 -14.69 -24.67
CA TYR A 36 1.51 -14.00 -23.60
C TYR A 36 0.79 -14.93 -22.63
N ALA A 37 0.27 -16.02 -23.15
CA ALA A 37 -0.49 -16.97 -22.39
C ALA A 37 0.42 -17.74 -21.39
N ALA A 38 1.62 -18.14 -21.83
CA ALA A 38 2.65 -18.70 -20.95
C ALA A 38 3.18 -17.67 -19.93
N ALA A 39 3.27 -16.40 -20.30
CA ALA A 39 3.61 -15.32 -19.38
C ALA A 39 2.55 -15.14 -18.29
N LEU A 40 1.26 -15.22 -18.66
CA LEU A 40 0.14 -15.13 -17.72
C LEU A 40 0.19 -16.27 -16.69
N ALA A 41 0.40 -17.51 -17.14
CA ALA A 41 0.51 -18.67 -16.25
C ALA A 41 1.54 -18.46 -15.13
N LYS A 42 2.69 -17.88 -15.48
CA LYS A 42 3.77 -17.57 -14.53
C LYS A 42 3.41 -16.46 -13.55
N HIS A 43 2.69 -15.44 -14.03
CA HIS A 43 2.17 -14.38 -13.16
C HIS A 43 1.13 -14.91 -12.16
N VAL A 44 0.21 -15.77 -12.61
CA VAL A 44 -0.80 -16.45 -11.77
C VAL A 44 -0.11 -17.31 -10.71
N TRP A 45 0.80 -18.20 -11.12
CA TRP A 45 1.53 -19.05 -10.19
C TRP A 45 2.28 -18.22 -9.15
N PHE A 46 3.00 -17.19 -9.58
CA PHE A 46 3.76 -16.34 -8.68
C PHE A 46 2.86 -15.69 -7.63
N HIS A 47 1.72 -15.16 -8.06
CA HIS A 47 0.79 -14.47 -7.17
C HIS A 47 0.16 -15.38 -6.12
N GLN A 48 -0.11 -16.64 -6.47
CA GLN A 48 -0.71 -17.61 -5.56
C GLN A 48 0.30 -18.22 -4.57
N ASN A 49 1.59 -18.29 -4.93
CA ASN A 49 2.60 -19.01 -4.15
C ASN A 49 3.52 -18.09 -3.34
N GLU A 50 3.62 -16.80 -3.69
CA GLU A 50 4.57 -15.88 -3.06
C GLU A 50 3.89 -14.84 -2.17
N SER A 51 4.21 -14.90 -0.87
CA SER A 51 3.95 -13.79 0.04
C SER A 51 5.05 -12.74 -0.08
N LEU A 52 4.72 -11.62 -0.73
CA LEU A 52 5.66 -10.52 -0.94
C LEU A 52 5.39 -9.32 -0.03
N PRO A 53 6.46 -8.65 0.44
CA PRO A 53 6.40 -7.28 0.94
C PRO A 53 5.80 -6.33 -0.10
N GLU A 54 5.09 -5.28 0.35
CA GLU A 54 4.31 -4.38 -0.51
C GLU A 54 5.11 -3.79 -1.70
N ILE A 55 6.34 -3.32 -1.45
CA ILE A 55 7.19 -2.73 -2.50
C ILE A 55 7.41 -3.72 -3.65
N ARG A 56 7.70 -5.00 -3.33
CA ARG A 56 7.90 -6.02 -4.36
C ARG A 56 6.59 -6.38 -5.05
N ARG A 57 5.49 -6.46 -4.29
CA ARG A 57 4.13 -6.72 -4.82
C ARG A 57 3.74 -5.68 -5.88
N SER A 58 3.98 -4.40 -5.61
CA SER A 58 3.67 -3.31 -6.53
C SER A 58 4.39 -3.41 -7.89
N SER A 59 5.64 -3.90 -7.88
CA SER A 59 6.44 -4.08 -9.09
C SER A 59 5.98 -5.29 -9.91
N VAL A 60 5.57 -6.37 -9.24
CA VAL A 60 5.00 -7.57 -9.89
C VAL A 60 3.66 -7.25 -10.55
N LEU A 61 2.76 -6.56 -9.84
CA LEU A 61 1.47 -6.17 -10.40
C LEU A 61 1.62 -5.24 -11.61
N ARG A 62 2.57 -4.30 -11.58
CA ARG A 62 2.87 -3.46 -12.76
C ARG A 62 3.24 -4.30 -13.98
N LYS A 63 4.11 -5.29 -13.81
CA LYS A 63 4.51 -6.20 -14.89
C LYS A 63 3.32 -7.01 -15.44
N TRP A 64 2.38 -7.37 -14.58
CA TRP A 64 1.14 -8.00 -15.00
C TRP A 64 0.26 -7.04 -15.81
N ILE A 65 0.10 -5.79 -15.37
CA ILE A 65 -0.61 -4.76 -16.15
C ILE A 65 0.03 -4.54 -17.53
N GLU A 66 1.37 -4.50 -17.60
CA GLU A 66 2.08 -4.41 -18.89
C GLU A 66 1.74 -5.59 -19.81
N LEU A 67 1.71 -6.83 -19.29
CA LEU A 67 1.23 -7.98 -20.03
C LEU A 67 -0.24 -7.81 -20.47
N GLY A 68 -1.07 -7.31 -19.57
CA GLY A 68 -2.49 -7.07 -19.80
C GLY A 68 -2.80 -6.06 -20.91
N ALA A 69 -1.93 -5.07 -21.10
CA ALA A 69 -2.04 -4.10 -22.19
C ALA A 69 -1.86 -4.74 -23.57
N GLU A 70 -1.08 -5.82 -23.67
CA GLU A 70 -0.84 -6.57 -24.91
C GLU A 70 -1.75 -7.80 -25.04
N TYR A 71 -2.19 -8.35 -23.91
CA TYR A 71 -2.98 -9.57 -23.81
C TYR A 71 -4.14 -9.39 -22.82
N PRO A 72 -5.32 -8.93 -23.29
CA PRO A 72 -6.48 -8.63 -22.45
C PRO A 72 -6.89 -9.73 -21.45
N PRO A 73 -6.78 -11.05 -21.75
CA PRO A 73 -7.08 -12.09 -20.76
C PRO A 73 -6.24 -11.99 -19.48
N ALA A 74 -5.03 -11.43 -19.54
CA ALA A 74 -4.23 -11.20 -18.34
C ALA A 74 -4.83 -10.13 -17.41
N LEU A 75 -5.45 -9.08 -17.96
CA LEU A 75 -6.20 -8.11 -17.14
C LEU A 75 -7.45 -8.74 -16.54
N GLN A 76 -8.17 -9.53 -17.34
CA GLN A 76 -9.36 -10.22 -16.85
C GLN A 76 -9.01 -11.12 -15.66
N LYS A 77 -7.93 -11.91 -15.77
CA LYS A 77 -7.51 -12.77 -14.66
C LYS A 77 -7.15 -12.00 -13.40
N LEU A 78 -6.57 -10.81 -13.53
CA LEU A 78 -6.28 -9.94 -12.38
C LEU A 78 -7.57 -9.40 -11.74
N LYS A 79 -8.60 -9.08 -12.53
CA LYS A 79 -9.94 -8.73 -12.03
C LYS A 79 -10.60 -9.91 -11.33
N ASP A 80 -10.42 -11.13 -11.82
CA ASP A 80 -10.95 -12.32 -11.16
C ASP A 80 -10.34 -12.51 -9.76
N PHE A 81 -9.03 -12.25 -9.58
CA PHE A 81 -8.39 -12.27 -8.25
C PHE A 81 -8.95 -11.19 -7.31
N ARG A 82 -9.14 -9.97 -7.83
CA ARG A 82 -9.81 -8.89 -7.09
C ARG A 82 -11.22 -9.31 -6.66
N ASP A 83 -12.02 -9.86 -7.57
CA ASP A 83 -13.41 -10.22 -7.30
C ASP A 83 -13.52 -11.39 -6.32
N LEU A 84 -12.58 -12.34 -6.39
CA LEU A 84 -12.44 -13.40 -5.39
C LEU A 84 -12.08 -12.84 -4.00
N ALA A 85 -11.14 -11.88 -3.93
CA ALA A 85 -10.78 -11.23 -2.66
C ALA A 85 -11.98 -10.48 -2.06
N LYS A 86 -12.75 -9.75 -2.88
CA LYS A 86 -14.00 -9.10 -2.48
C LYS A 86 -15.00 -10.10 -1.92
N ALA A 87 -15.21 -11.22 -2.61
CA ALA A 87 -16.14 -12.26 -2.17
C ALA A 87 -15.74 -12.86 -0.81
N LYS A 88 -14.46 -13.18 -0.61
CA LYS A 88 -13.94 -13.69 0.67
C LYS A 88 -14.16 -12.71 1.82
N LEU A 89 -13.91 -11.42 1.58
CA LEU A 89 -14.11 -10.38 2.60
C LEU A 89 -15.58 -10.26 3.00
N LEU A 90 -16.50 -10.30 2.03
CA LEU A 90 -17.94 -10.18 2.28
C LEU A 90 -18.55 -11.47 2.86
N SER A 91 -17.96 -12.64 2.64
CA SER A 91 -18.39 -13.90 3.26
C SER A 91 -17.83 -14.13 4.66
N GLY A 92 -16.94 -13.26 5.15
CA GLY A 92 -16.26 -13.40 6.44
C GLY A 92 -15.08 -14.38 6.44
N GLU A 93 -14.66 -14.85 5.27
CA GLU A 93 -13.47 -15.71 5.09
C GLU A 93 -12.19 -14.90 4.83
N GLY A 94 -12.33 -13.59 4.61
CA GLY A 94 -11.22 -12.67 4.36
C GLY A 94 -10.66 -12.03 5.62
N ASP A 95 -9.41 -11.57 5.52
CA ASP A 95 -8.70 -10.85 6.56
C ASP A 95 -8.03 -9.59 5.99
N VAL A 96 -7.14 -9.01 6.79
CA VAL A 96 -6.40 -7.79 6.44
C VAL A 96 -5.51 -8.00 5.21
N ASP A 97 -4.91 -9.18 5.05
CA ASP A 97 -4.04 -9.48 3.91
C ASP A 97 -4.85 -9.59 2.62
N VAL A 98 -6.05 -10.19 2.68
CA VAL A 98 -7.00 -10.24 1.55
C VAL A 98 -7.47 -8.83 1.17
N PHE A 99 -7.75 -7.95 2.14
CA PHE A 99 -8.09 -6.55 1.84
C PHE A 99 -6.91 -5.77 1.25
N ALA A 100 -5.70 -5.96 1.77
CA ALA A 100 -4.49 -5.37 1.24
C ALA A 100 -4.24 -5.84 -0.21
N GLU A 101 -4.52 -7.10 -0.54
CA GLU A 101 -4.46 -7.60 -1.91
C GLU A 101 -5.48 -6.91 -2.82
N PHE A 102 -6.75 -6.87 -2.41
CA PHE A 102 -7.83 -6.20 -3.15
C PHE A 102 -7.50 -4.75 -3.49
N THR A 103 -7.07 -3.97 -2.49
CA THR A 103 -6.70 -2.56 -2.66
C THR A 103 -5.47 -2.38 -3.55
N ASN A 104 -4.47 -3.26 -3.43
CA ASN A 104 -3.28 -3.23 -4.27
C ASN A 104 -3.59 -3.50 -5.75
N ILE A 105 -4.50 -4.43 -6.03
CA ILE A 105 -4.95 -4.72 -7.40
C ILE A 105 -5.71 -3.51 -7.96
N ASN A 106 -6.68 -2.97 -7.21
CA ASN A 106 -7.46 -1.81 -7.65
C ASN A 106 -6.59 -0.58 -7.95
N ARG A 107 -5.60 -0.30 -7.10
CA ARG A 107 -4.62 0.77 -7.32
C ARG A 107 -3.86 0.61 -8.64
N LYS A 108 -3.65 -0.62 -9.10
CA LYS A 108 -2.95 -0.91 -10.37
C LYS A 108 -3.87 -0.92 -11.58
N LEU A 109 -5.15 -1.21 -11.37
CA LEU A 109 -6.20 -1.12 -12.38
C LEU A 109 -6.79 0.30 -12.53
N ASP A 110 -6.38 1.24 -11.67
CA ASP A 110 -6.97 2.59 -11.56
C ASP A 110 -8.46 2.57 -11.17
N GLU A 111 -8.85 1.54 -10.42
CA GLU A 111 -10.24 1.28 -9.98
C GLU A 111 -10.37 1.54 -8.46
N VAL A 112 -9.77 2.63 -7.98
CA VAL A 112 -9.71 2.99 -6.55
C VAL A 112 -11.11 3.08 -5.89
N GLN A 113 -12.12 3.46 -6.66
CA GLN A 113 -13.50 3.54 -6.16
C GLN A 113 -14.04 2.17 -5.68
N GLU A 114 -13.58 1.05 -6.25
CA GLU A 114 -13.95 -0.28 -5.75
C GLU A 114 -13.42 -0.55 -4.34
N SER A 115 -12.24 0.01 -4.01
CA SER A 115 -11.68 -0.03 -2.65
C SER A 115 -12.50 0.77 -1.65
N VAL A 116 -12.98 1.95 -2.06
CA VAL A 116 -13.86 2.80 -1.26
C VAL A 116 -15.19 2.10 -1.02
N SER A 117 -15.85 1.61 -2.08
CA SER A 117 -17.13 0.92 -1.97
C SER A 117 -17.06 -0.33 -1.09
N LEU A 118 -16.00 -1.14 -1.21
CA LEU A 118 -15.84 -2.30 -0.34
C LEU A 118 -15.62 -1.90 1.12
N PHE A 119 -14.81 -0.88 1.37
CA PHE A 119 -14.57 -0.44 2.75
C PHE A 119 -15.85 0.06 3.42
N LEU A 120 -16.69 0.81 2.70
CA LEU A 120 -18.00 1.25 3.21
C LEU A 120 -18.90 0.07 3.61
N MET A 121 -18.94 -0.99 2.79
CA MET A 121 -19.68 -2.20 3.14
C MET A 121 -19.09 -2.91 4.38
N LEU A 122 -17.77 -2.93 4.53
CA LEU A 122 -17.11 -3.53 5.69
C LEU A 122 -17.33 -2.71 6.97
N ASP A 123 -17.34 -1.37 6.90
CA ASP A 123 -17.66 -0.49 8.04
C ASP A 123 -19.05 -0.84 8.61
N GLU A 124 -20.03 -1.09 7.74
CA GLU A 124 -21.40 -1.42 8.14
C GLU A 124 -21.55 -2.87 8.65
N GLN A 125 -20.93 -3.83 7.97
CA GLN A 125 -21.20 -5.26 8.20
C GLN A 125 -20.18 -5.95 9.11
N ALA A 126 -18.94 -5.45 9.15
CA ALA A 126 -17.82 -6.06 9.86
C ALA A 126 -16.85 -4.98 10.40
N PRO A 127 -17.30 -4.11 11.33
CA PRO A 127 -16.54 -2.94 11.78
C PRO A 127 -15.18 -3.29 12.41
N GLU A 128 -15.06 -4.45 13.06
CA GLU A 128 -13.77 -4.92 13.60
C GLU A 128 -12.74 -5.23 12.49
N LEU A 129 -13.20 -5.78 11.37
CA LEU A 129 -12.34 -6.02 10.21
C LEU A 129 -12.02 -4.70 9.51
N ALA A 130 -13.02 -3.83 9.33
CA ALA A 130 -12.83 -2.49 8.76
C ALA A 130 -11.76 -1.69 9.53
N PHE A 131 -11.78 -1.74 10.86
CA PHE A 131 -10.76 -1.12 11.71
C PHE A 131 -9.34 -1.59 11.37
N LYS A 132 -9.14 -2.90 11.21
CA LYS A 132 -7.83 -3.47 10.86
C LYS A 132 -7.42 -3.16 9.41
N CYS A 133 -8.39 -3.01 8.52
CA CYS A 133 -8.18 -2.73 7.10
C CYS A 133 -7.98 -1.24 6.80
N TYR A 134 -8.39 -0.35 7.70
CA TYR A 134 -8.35 1.10 7.51
C TYR A 134 -7.01 1.65 7.00
N PRO A 135 -5.83 1.20 7.50
CA PRO A 135 -4.54 1.69 6.99
C PRO A 135 -4.35 1.50 5.47
N TYR A 136 -5.00 0.50 4.86
CA TYR A 136 -4.95 0.25 3.42
C TYR A 136 -6.02 1.02 2.63
N ALA A 137 -7.04 1.53 3.31
CA ALA A 137 -8.15 2.28 2.73
C ALA A 137 -8.00 3.79 2.88
N GLU A 138 -7.27 4.28 3.89
CA GLU A 138 -7.23 5.69 4.29
C GLU A 138 -7.02 6.66 3.12
N SER A 139 -5.93 6.49 2.35
CA SER A 139 -5.63 7.39 1.23
C SER A 139 -6.73 7.39 0.16
N HIS A 140 -7.36 6.23 -0.08
CA HIS A 140 -8.47 6.11 -1.04
C HIS A 140 -9.74 6.81 -0.52
N LEU A 141 -10.04 6.67 0.77
CA LEU A 141 -11.18 7.32 1.42
C LEU A 141 -11.02 8.84 1.45
N ILE A 142 -9.83 9.35 1.78
CA ILE A 142 -9.52 10.78 1.75
C ILE A 142 -9.70 11.35 0.34
N ARG A 143 -9.20 10.65 -0.68
CA ARG A 143 -9.38 11.08 -2.09
C ARG A 143 -10.83 11.07 -2.53
N ALA A 144 -11.64 10.17 -1.96
CA ALA A 144 -13.08 10.12 -2.20
C ALA A 144 -13.88 11.16 -1.39
N GLY A 145 -13.24 11.88 -0.45
CA GLY A 145 -13.91 12.86 0.40
C GLY A 145 -14.62 12.27 1.62
N GLU A 146 -14.37 10.99 1.95
CA GLU A 146 -15.01 10.25 3.04
C GLU A 146 -14.40 10.60 4.42
N TYR A 147 -14.21 11.90 4.69
CA TYR A 147 -13.47 12.37 5.87
C TYR A 147 -14.14 12.00 7.20
N GLN A 148 -15.46 12.06 7.24
CA GLN A 148 -16.24 11.70 8.43
C GLN A 148 -16.09 10.22 8.78
N LEU A 149 -16.00 9.37 7.76
CA LEU A 149 -15.74 7.95 7.95
C LEU A 149 -14.32 7.73 8.48
N CYS A 150 -13.31 8.35 7.87
CA CYS A 150 -11.93 8.30 8.34
C CYS A 150 -11.80 8.70 9.82
N GLY A 151 -12.57 9.70 10.26
CA GLY A 151 -12.57 10.17 11.64
C GLY A 151 -12.90 9.09 12.69
N LYS A 152 -13.66 8.06 12.33
CA LYS A 152 -13.97 6.91 13.21
C LYS A 152 -12.74 6.06 13.51
N TYR A 153 -11.74 6.07 12.63
CA TYR A 153 -10.62 5.12 12.62
C TYR A 153 -9.29 5.75 12.99
N ILE A 154 -9.17 7.08 12.98
CA ILE A 154 -7.91 7.75 13.33
C ILE A 154 -7.67 7.81 14.83
N ASP A 155 -6.45 7.45 15.21
CA ASP A 155 -5.88 7.68 16.54
C ASP A 155 -4.53 8.41 16.37
N PRO A 156 -4.55 9.76 16.40
CA PRO A 156 -3.35 10.56 16.19
C PRO A 156 -2.27 10.27 17.23
N GLU A 157 -2.69 10.08 18.48
CA GLU A 157 -1.77 9.86 19.60
C GLU A 157 -1.05 8.52 19.46
N HIS A 158 -1.80 7.45 19.21
CA HIS A 158 -1.21 6.14 18.94
C HIS A 158 -0.27 6.19 17.73
N THR A 159 -0.67 6.88 16.67
CA THR A 159 0.16 7.02 15.45
C THR A 159 1.50 7.68 15.76
N LEU A 160 1.49 8.78 16.52
CA LEU A 160 2.74 9.45 16.92
C LEU A 160 3.63 8.54 17.78
N GLU A 161 3.06 7.83 18.75
CA GLU A 161 3.83 6.93 19.62
C GLU A 161 4.52 5.79 18.85
N VAL A 162 3.86 5.24 17.82
CA VAL A 162 4.47 4.25 16.91
C VAL A 162 5.70 4.85 16.21
N HIS A 163 5.58 6.07 15.68
CA HIS A 163 6.69 6.75 15.00
C HIS A 163 7.84 7.12 15.95
N LEU A 164 7.54 7.61 17.15
CA LEU A 164 8.56 7.92 18.17
C LEU A 164 9.29 6.65 18.64
N THR A 165 8.57 5.54 18.82
CA THR A 165 9.15 4.25 19.17
C THR A 165 10.07 3.72 18.07
N ALA A 166 9.63 3.78 16.81
CA ALA A 166 10.46 3.38 15.67
C ALA A 166 11.76 4.21 15.58
N ARG A 167 11.66 5.54 15.77
CA ARG A 167 12.83 6.45 15.82
C ARG A 167 13.80 6.08 16.94
N ARG A 168 13.29 5.81 18.15
CA ARG A 168 14.11 5.39 19.30
C ARG A 168 14.88 4.11 19.01
N ILE A 169 14.23 3.10 18.41
CA ILE A 169 14.87 1.84 18.01
C ILE A 169 15.97 2.08 16.98
N MET A 170 15.72 2.93 15.98
CA MET A 170 16.72 3.28 14.96
C MET A 170 17.95 3.97 15.57
N GLN A 171 17.73 4.95 16.46
CA GLN A 171 18.80 5.67 17.15
C GLN A 171 19.65 4.75 18.05
N GLN A 172 19.03 3.80 18.74
CA GLN A 172 19.75 2.81 19.55
C GLN A 172 20.62 1.86 18.70
N ARG A 173 20.15 1.48 17.51
CA ARG A 173 20.93 0.60 16.59
C ARG A 173 22.17 1.29 16.03
N SER A 174 22.11 2.59 15.78
CA SER A 174 23.27 3.39 15.35
C SER A 174 24.40 3.40 16.38
N SER A 175 24.10 3.23 17.67
CA SER A 175 25.09 3.23 18.76
C SER A 175 25.86 1.91 18.92
N HIS A 176 25.37 0.80 18.36
CA HIS A 176 25.97 -0.54 18.52
C HIS A 176 26.69 -1.06 17.27
N THR A 177 26.70 -0.31 16.17
CA THR A 177 27.39 -0.71 14.94
C THR A 177 28.70 0.07 14.80
N ASN A 178 29.81 -0.54 15.25
CA ASN A 178 31.16 -0.21 14.80
C ASN A 178 31.33 -0.64 13.32
N LEU A 179 30.50 -0.10 12.43
CA LEU A 179 30.69 -0.28 10.99
C LEU A 179 31.79 0.70 10.56
N PRO A 180 32.81 0.24 9.81
CA PRO A 180 33.85 1.13 9.29
C PRO A 180 33.20 2.27 8.51
N GLN A 181 33.66 3.50 8.77
CA GLN A 181 33.19 4.76 8.17
C GLN A 181 33.15 4.77 6.63
N LYS A 182 33.72 3.75 5.97
CA LYS A 182 33.66 3.51 4.52
C LYS A 182 32.32 2.93 4.01
N PHE A 183 31.42 2.50 4.89
CA PHE A 183 30.03 2.15 4.54
C PHE A 183 29.04 3.30 4.72
N ASN A 184 29.50 4.51 5.07
CA ASN A 184 28.74 5.75 4.89
C ASN A 184 28.66 6.18 3.41
N GLN A 185 28.73 5.22 2.48
CA GLN A 185 28.21 5.48 1.14
C GLN A 185 26.70 5.53 1.31
N LYS A 186 26.15 6.73 1.10
CA LYS A 186 24.73 6.99 1.03
C LYS A 186 24.02 5.78 0.48
N SER A 187 23.22 5.12 1.31
CA SER A 187 22.38 4.04 0.83
C SER A 187 21.63 4.58 -0.39
N ARG A 188 21.33 3.76 -1.40
CA ARG A 188 20.38 4.17 -2.44
C ARG A 188 18.99 4.48 -1.88
N PHE A 189 18.79 4.22 -0.58
CA PHE A 189 17.65 4.57 0.24
C PHE A 189 17.92 5.70 1.24
N ASP A 190 19.06 6.39 1.16
CA ASP A 190 19.21 7.71 1.78
C ASP A 190 18.30 8.65 1.02
N PHE A 191 17.10 8.85 1.56
CA PHE A 191 16.19 9.89 1.13
C PHE A 191 16.90 11.22 1.40
N PRO A 192 17.30 11.98 0.36
CA PRO A 192 17.81 13.31 0.58
C PRO A 192 16.65 14.19 1.07
N ASP A 193 16.96 15.04 2.05
CA ASP A 193 16.29 16.30 2.38
C ASP A 193 15.19 16.34 3.44
N HIS A 194 15.36 15.59 4.55
CA HIS A 194 14.85 16.02 5.87
C HIS A 194 15.77 15.51 6.98
N ASP A 195 16.27 16.40 7.84
CA ASP A 195 17.24 16.06 8.89
C ASP A 195 16.70 15.09 9.97
N VAL A 196 15.37 14.88 10.04
CA VAL A 196 14.73 14.13 11.15
C VAL A 196 13.59 13.17 10.73
N LEU A 197 12.81 13.46 9.69
CA LEU A 197 11.60 12.71 9.31
C LEU A 197 11.51 12.48 7.80
N CYS A 198 11.12 11.29 7.33
CA CYS A 198 10.84 11.15 5.90
C CYS A 198 9.57 11.93 5.50
N LEU A 199 9.54 12.45 4.27
CA LEU A 199 8.42 13.22 3.72
C LEU A 199 7.07 12.52 3.91
N GLY A 200 7.02 11.20 3.68
CA GLY A 200 5.79 10.42 3.84
C GLY A 200 5.22 10.45 5.27
N THR A 201 6.09 10.50 6.29
CA THR A 201 5.64 10.63 7.69
C THR A 201 5.10 12.04 7.94
N SER A 202 5.78 13.07 7.44
CA SER A 202 5.30 14.45 7.55
C SER A 202 3.94 14.65 6.87
N GLN A 203 3.76 14.05 5.69
CA GLN A 203 2.47 14.05 4.99
C GLN A 203 1.40 13.30 5.78
N HIS A 204 1.70 12.13 6.37
CA HIS A 204 0.73 11.40 7.18
C HIS A 204 0.28 12.21 8.41
N PHE A 205 1.19 12.84 9.15
CA PHE A 205 0.81 13.71 10.27
C PHE A 205 -0.06 14.89 9.82
N ALA A 206 0.27 15.52 8.70
CA ALA A 206 -0.55 16.59 8.14
C ALA A 206 -1.96 16.09 7.74
N ALA A 207 -2.06 14.91 7.12
CA ALA A 207 -3.36 14.32 6.76
C ALA A 207 -4.22 14.00 7.99
N LEU A 208 -3.62 13.49 9.08
CA LEU A 208 -4.32 13.27 10.34
C LEU A 208 -4.85 14.59 10.93
N ILE A 209 -4.05 15.66 10.90
CA ILE A 209 -4.49 16.99 11.36
C ILE A 209 -5.67 17.48 10.52
N ALA A 210 -5.58 17.39 9.19
CA ALA A 210 -6.67 17.77 8.30
C ALA A 210 -7.94 16.96 8.56
N LEU A 211 -7.82 15.64 8.74
CA LEU A 211 -8.95 14.78 9.11
C LEU A 211 -9.59 15.22 10.44
N LEU A 212 -8.80 15.54 11.47
CA LEU A 212 -9.34 16.03 12.74
C LEU A 212 -10.12 17.34 12.54
N ILE A 213 -9.63 18.26 11.70
CA ILE A 213 -10.35 19.49 11.36
C ILE A 213 -11.69 19.18 10.69
N HIS A 214 -11.71 18.30 9.67
CA HIS A 214 -12.92 17.90 8.95
C HIS A 214 -13.93 17.13 9.82
N ASN A 215 -13.50 16.61 10.97
CA ASN A 215 -14.33 15.86 11.92
C ASN A 215 -14.72 16.69 13.16
N ASP A 216 -14.64 18.03 13.08
CA ASP A 216 -14.94 18.95 14.19
C ASP A 216 -14.09 18.72 15.46
N ARG A 217 -12.96 18.02 15.33
CA ARG A 217 -11.99 17.72 16.41
C ARG A 217 -10.88 18.77 16.46
N SER A 218 -11.22 20.05 16.24
CA SER A 218 -10.27 21.17 16.17
C SER A 218 -9.35 21.33 17.39
N PRO A 219 -9.82 21.20 18.64
CA PRO A 219 -8.93 21.27 19.81
C PRO A 219 -7.86 20.16 19.80
N GLU A 220 -8.24 18.95 19.40
CA GLU A 220 -7.33 17.81 19.29
C GLU A 220 -6.33 18.00 18.15
N ALA A 221 -6.79 18.50 17.00
CA ALA A 221 -5.93 18.84 15.86
C ALA A 221 -4.79 19.80 16.27
N ARG A 222 -5.13 20.85 17.04
CA ARG A 222 -4.15 21.83 17.53
C ARG A 222 -3.19 21.23 18.56
N ALA A 223 -3.68 20.39 19.47
CA ALA A 223 -2.83 19.71 20.45
C ALA A 223 -1.83 18.77 19.77
N PHE A 224 -2.32 17.94 18.85
CA PHE A 224 -1.50 17.01 18.07
C PHE A 224 -0.47 17.75 17.21
N ALA A 225 -0.89 18.80 16.50
CA ALA A 225 0.01 19.67 15.73
C ALA A 225 1.12 20.26 16.61
N GLY A 226 0.79 20.77 17.80
CA GLY A 226 1.77 21.31 18.73
C GLY A 226 2.82 20.26 19.15
N ARG A 227 2.38 19.04 19.43
CA ARG A 227 3.26 17.94 19.83
C ARG A 227 4.17 17.47 18.70
N VAL A 228 3.63 17.27 17.49
CA VAL A 228 4.42 16.88 16.31
C VAL A 228 5.49 17.93 16.00
N ARG A 229 5.17 19.23 16.07
CA ARG A 229 6.15 20.31 15.88
C ARG A 229 7.25 20.27 16.95
N TYR A 230 6.88 20.03 18.20
CA TYR A 230 7.84 19.93 19.31
C TYR A 230 8.81 18.74 19.17
N GLU A 231 8.30 17.56 18.83
CA GLU A 231 9.11 16.32 18.78
C GLU A 231 10.10 16.26 17.61
N PHE A 232 9.75 16.88 16.48
CA PHE A 232 10.53 16.74 15.24
C PHE A 232 11.22 18.03 14.82
N ASN A 233 10.65 19.20 15.11
CA ASN A 233 11.19 20.52 14.75
C ASN A 233 11.70 20.60 13.30
N ASP A 234 10.92 20.08 12.35
CA ASP A 234 11.24 20.02 10.92
C ASP A 234 10.49 21.12 10.15
N GLN A 235 11.18 21.83 9.26
CA GLN A 235 10.60 22.97 8.54
C GLN A 235 9.45 22.54 7.61
N VAL A 236 9.64 21.46 6.85
CA VAL A 236 8.63 21.01 5.88
C VAL A 236 7.40 20.48 6.61
N LEU A 237 7.61 19.76 7.71
CA LEU A 237 6.52 19.39 8.60
C LEU A 237 5.76 20.62 9.11
N ASN A 238 6.47 21.67 9.53
CA ASN A 238 5.83 22.89 10.06
C ASN A 238 4.93 23.58 9.03
N GLU A 239 5.37 23.62 7.77
CA GLU A 239 4.61 24.14 6.62
C GLU A 239 3.36 23.28 6.36
N LEU A 240 3.52 21.96 6.22
CA LEU A 240 2.39 21.04 6.02
C LEU A 240 1.37 21.08 7.17
N VAL A 241 1.83 21.21 8.41
CA VAL A 241 0.96 21.37 9.58
C VAL A 241 0.16 22.68 9.53
N ALA A 242 0.73 23.76 9.00
CA ALA A 242 0.02 25.03 8.88
C ALA A 242 -1.15 24.91 7.89
N GLU A 243 -0.92 24.32 6.72
CA GLU A 243 -1.96 24.04 5.72
C GLU A 243 -3.03 23.07 6.26
N ALA A 244 -2.60 22.01 6.96
CA ALA A 244 -3.51 21.03 7.54
C ALA A 244 -4.44 21.62 8.62
N LEU A 245 -3.98 22.61 9.39
CA LEU A 245 -4.82 23.32 10.37
C LEU A 245 -5.90 24.20 9.71
N GLU A 246 -5.77 24.49 8.41
CA GLU A 246 -6.81 25.10 7.59
C GLU A 246 -7.73 24.06 6.93
N GLY A 247 -7.54 22.77 7.24
CA GLY A 247 -8.27 21.65 6.67
C GLY A 247 -7.76 21.19 5.30
N GLN A 248 -6.57 21.64 4.88
CA GLN A 248 -5.99 21.24 3.59
C GLN A 248 -5.21 19.94 3.72
N PHE A 249 -5.42 19.00 2.79
CA PHE A 249 -4.64 17.77 2.72
C PHE A 249 -3.32 18.01 1.99
N PRO A 250 -2.24 17.31 2.37
CA PRO A 250 -0.95 17.44 1.72
C PRO A 250 -1.02 17.03 0.24
N PRO A 251 -0.20 17.65 -0.64
CA PRO A 251 -0.22 17.35 -2.06
C PRO A 251 0.17 15.90 -2.31
N ARG A 252 -0.63 15.21 -3.14
CA ARG A 252 -0.47 13.79 -3.54
C ARG A 252 -0.61 12.76 -2.40
N TYR A 253 -1.36 13.10 -1.34
CA TYR A 253 -1.81 12.10 -0.35
C TYR A 253 -2.66 11.02 -1.03
#